data_AF-A0A451ADP3-F1
#
_entry.id   AF-A0A451ADP3-F1
#
_cell.length_a   1.000
_cell.length_b   1.000
_cell.length_c   1.000
_cell.angle_alpha   90.00
_cell.angle_beta   90.00
_cell.angle_gamma   90.00
#
_symmetry.space_group_name_H-M   'P 1'
#
loop_
_entity.id
_entity.type
_entity.pdbx_description
1 polymer ?
#
loop_
_entity_poly.entity_id
_entity_poly.type
_entity_poly.pdbx_seq_one_letter_code
_entity_poly.pdbx_strand_id
1 'polypeptide(L)' 'MGFLLVMKNKITWYEMKKQYPDEWLIITDFDLDKSGHILDGIVNRHAKDKDDVY' A
#
# COMPACT_ATOMS: atom_id res chain seq x y z
N MET A 1 20.13 -18.21 -9.33
CA MET A 1 19.40 -18.23 -8.06
C MET A 1 18.89 -16.83 -7.80
N GLY A 2 17.59 -16.63 -8.00
CA GLY A 2 16.98 -15.31 -8.15
C GLY A 2 16.68 -14.65 -6.82
N PHE A 3 17.03 -13.38 -6.70
CA PHE A 3 16.36 -12.43 -5.82
C PHE A 3 16.15 -11.16 -6.66
N LEU A 4 15.03 -11.12 -7.37
CA LEU A 4 14.54 -9.85 -7.91
C LEU A 4 13.99 -9.10 -6.69
N LEU A 5 14.84 -8.32 -6.03
CA LEU A 5 14.40 -7.32 -5.05
C LEU A 5 13.51 -6.34 -5.81
N VAL A 6 12.21 -6.62 -5.85
CA VAL A 6 11.21 -5.63 -6.23
C VAL A 6 11.28 -4.56 -5.13
N MET A 7 12.14 -3.58 -5.32
CA MET A 7 12.17 -2.33 -4.54
C MET A 7 10.89 -1.55 -4.84
N LYS A 8 9.75 -2.07 -4.42
CA LYS A 8 8.56 -1.25 -4.32
C LYS A 8 8.78 -0.35 -3.11
N ASN A 9 8.89 0.95 -3.36
CA ASN A 9 9.04 1.94 -2.31
C ASN A 9 7.84 1.82 -1.36
N LYS A 10 8.14 1.44 -0.12
CA LYS A 10 7.16 1.42 0.97
C LYS A 10 6.84 2.88 1.29
N ILE A 11 5.56 3.24 1.22
CA ILE A 11 5.10 4.59 1.53
C ILE A 11 4.36 4.57 2.85
N THR A 12 4.43 5.67 3.60
CA THR A 12 3.75 5.77 4.89
C THR A 12 2.25 5.90 4.70
N TRP A 13 1.48 5.54 5.73
CA TRP A 13 0.02 5.74 5.75
C TRP A 13 -0.40 7.19 5.46
N TYR A 14 0.41 8.16 5.91
CA TYR A 14 0.18 9.57 5.60
C TYR A 14 0.33 9.86 4.10
N GLU A 15 1.36 9.32 3.46
CA GLU A 15 1.59 9.48 2.03
C GLU A 15 0.53 8.77 1.20
N MET A 16 0.07 7.58 1.63
CA MET A 16 -1.05 6.87 1.01
C MET A 16 -2.29 7.76 0.94
N LYS A 17 -2.70 8.35 2.07
CA LYS A 17 -3.87 9.26 2.09
C LYS A 17 -3.65 10.53 1.29
N LYS A 18 -2.42 11.03 1.24
CA LYS A 18 -2.10 12.26 0.50
C LYS A 18 -2.14 12.04 -1.01
N GLN A 19 -1.62 10.90 -1.48
CA GLN A 19 -1.57 10.56 -2.91
C GLN A 19 -2.90 10.00 -3.41
N TYR A 20 -3.61 9.27 -2.55
CA TYR A 20 -4.82 8.52 -2.89
C TYR A 20 -5.92 8.72 -1.83
N PRO A 21 -6.45 9.95 -1.68
CA PRO A 21 -7.40 10.27 -0.60
C PRO A 21 -8.76 9.55 -0.75
N ASP A 22 -9.19 9.28 -1.98
CA ASP A 22 -10.51 8.75 -2.32
C ASP A 22 -10.40 7.47 -3.17
N GLU A 23 -9.29 6.75 -3.06
CA GLU A 23 -9.05 5.54 -3.84
C GLU A 23 -8.78 4.35 -2.92
N TRP A 24 -9.26 3.18 -3.36
CA TRP A 24 -8.99 1.90 -2.74
C TRP A 24 -7.57 1.45 -3.04
N LEU A 25 -6.83 1.06 -2.01
CA LEU A 25 -5.43 0.65 -2.12
C LEU A 25 -5.27 -0.86 -1.90
N ILE A 26 -4.57 -1.54 -2.79
CA ILE A 26 -4.07 -2.89 -2.55
C ILE A 26 -2.69 -2.78 -1.95
N ILE A 27 -2.59 -3.07 -0.65
CA ILE A 27 -1.33 -3.06 0.07
C ILE A 27 -0.87 -4.50 0.22
N THR A 28 0.23 -4.86 -0.43
CA THR A 28 0.73 -6.25 -0.46
C THR A 28 1.80 -6.56 0.58
N ASP A 29 2.41 -5.53 1.15
CA ASP A 29 3.42 -5.64 2.21
C ASP A 29 3.21 -4.42 3.11
N PHE A 30 2.95 -4.63 4.40
CA PHE A 30 2.68 -3.55 5.33
C PHE A 30 3.27 -3.86 6.70
N ASP A 31 3.73 -2.81 7.36
CA ASP A 31 4.07 -2.85 8.78
C ASP A 31 2.90 -2.32 9.61
N LEU A 32 2.68 -2.95 10.76
CA LEU A 32 1.64 -2.58 11.70
C LEU A 32 2.25 -1.94 12.94
N ASP A 33 1.54 -0.98 13.53
CA ASP A 33 1.81 -0.51 14.88
C ASP A 33 1.39 -1.56 15.92
N LYS A 34 1.67 -1.27 17.20
CA LYS A 34 1.30 -2.15 18.32
C LYS A 34 -0.22 -2.33 18.49
N SER A 35 -1.02 -1.50 17.84
CA SER A 35 -2.49 -1.50 17.85
C SER A 35 -3.08 -2.21 16.63
N GLY A 36 -2.25 -2.62 15.67
CA GLY A 36 -2.68 -3.24 14.40
C GLY A 36 -3.03 -2.24 13.30
N HIS A 37 -2.63 -0.96 13.41
CA HIS A 37 -2.80 0.02 12.35
C HIS A 37 -1.61 0.04 11.38
N ILE A 38 -1.89 0.24 10.10
CA ILE A 38 -0.84 0.33 9.07
C ILE A 38 0.04 1.57 9.33
N LEU A 39 1.34 1.36 9.47
CA LEU A 39 2.35 2.42 9.55
C LEU A 39 2.82 2.81 8.15
N ASP A 40 3.22 1.81 7.38
CA ASP A 40 3.74 1.94 6.04
C ASP A 40 3.52 0.66 5.26
N GLY A 41 3.46 0.79 3.93
CA GLY A 41 3.19 -0.34 3.07
C GLY A 41 3.45 -0.08 1.59
N ILE A 42 3.49 -1.17 0.86
CA ILE A 42 3.66 -1.17 -0.59
C ILE A 42 2.28 -1.15 -1.23
N VAL A 43 1.91 -0.01 -1.80
CA VAL A 43 0.72 0.12 -2.65
C VAL A 43 1.03 -0.49 -4.02
N ASN A 44 0.35 -1.58 -4.33
CA ASN A 44 0.52 -2.32 -5.58
C ASN A 44 -0.45 -1.84 -6.66
N ARG A 45 -1.69 -1.52 -6.26
CA ARG A 45 -2.74 -0.97 -7.12
C ARG A 45 -3.56 0.03 -6.32
N HIS A 46 -4.07 1.04 -7.00
CA HIS A 46 -5.06 1.97 -6.49
C HIS A 46 -6.21 2.09 -7.49
N ALA A 47 -7.45 2.20 -7.03
CA ALA A 47 -8.62 2.41 -7.90
C ALA A 47 -9.69 3.24 -7.21
N LYS A 48 -10.40 4.07 -7.97
CA LYS A 48 -11.52 4.88 -7.44
C LYS A 48 -12.73 4.03 -7.08
N ASP A 49 -12.93 2.97 -7.84
CA ASP A 49 -14.02 2.03 -7.61
C ASP A 49 -13.48 0.74 -6.99
N LYS A 50 -14.21 0.19 -6.03
CA LYS A 50 -13.81 -1.03 -5.33
C LYS A 50 -13.84 -2.24 -6.27
N ASP A 51 -14.72 -2.21 -7.27
CA ASP A 51 -14.88 -3.29 -8.24
C ASP A 51 -13.76 -3.36 -9.29
N ASP A 52 -12.89 -2.35 -9.37
CA ASP A 52 -11.70 -2.34 -10.24
C ASP A 52 -10.42 -2.89 -9.56
N VAL A 53 -10.53 -3.32 -8.31
CA VAL A 53 -9.40 -3.71 -7.45
C VAL A 53 -9.06 -5.22 -7.55
N TYR A 54 -9.74 -6.01 -8.40
CA TYR A 54 -9.55 -7.47 -8.51
C TYR A 54 -8.21 -7.91 -9.15
#